data_AF-A0A4Y2T9A7-F1
#
_entry.id   AF-A0A4Y2T9A7-F1
#
_cell.length_a   1.000
_cell.length_b   1.000
_cell.length_c   1.000
_cell.angle_alpha   90.00
_cell.angle_beta   90.00
_cell.angle_gamma   90.00
#
_symmetry.space_group_name_H-M   'P 1'
#
loop_
_entity.id
_entity.type
_entity.pdbx_description
1 polymer ?
#
loop_
_entity_poly.entity_id
_entity_poly.type
_entity_poly.pdbx_seq_one_letter_code
_entity_poly.pdbx_strand_id
1 'polypeptide(L)'
;MARRLGTNITESAPLVGCSRSAVVSIHAKWINDGDTSSRRQGVGRPRVIKEKGRRRLSRLVKQNRRQTVVQLTVQYNAGPSASVSELTIQRTLLDM
;
A
#
# COMPACT_ATOMS: atom_id res chain seq x y z
N MET A 1 -23.35 13.38 -2.75
CA MET A 1 -24.25 14.27 -3.51
C MET A 1 -25.64 13.67 -3.79
N ALA A 2 -25.81 12.35 -4.00
CA ALA A 2 -27.11 11.78 -4.42
C ALA A 2 -28.21 11.58 -3.33
N ARG A 3 -27.88 11.46 -2.03
CA ARG A 3 -28.91 11.33 -0.97
C ARG A 3 -29.42 12.64 -0.35
N ARG A 4 -28.80 13.78 -0.64
CA ARG A 4 -29.34 15.07 -0.18
C ARG A 4 -30.62 15.46 -0.96
N LEU A 5 -30.88 14.79 -2.08
CA LEU A 5 -31.99 15.05 -3.02
C LEU A 5 -33.07 13.95 -3.08
N GLY A 6 -32.90 12.81 -2.39
CA GLY A 6 -33.91 11.74 -2.35
C GLY A 6 -34.19 11.01 -3.69
N THR A 7 -33.30 11.11 -4.68
CA THR A 7 -33.50 10.55 -6.03
C THR A 7 -33.27 9.04 -6.09
N ASN A 8 -34.04 8.33 -6.92
CA ASN A 8 -33.87 6.88 -7.10
C ASN A 8 -32.69 6.58 -8.05
N ILE A 9 -32.22 5.31 -8.08
CA ILE A 9 -31.04 4.89 -8.87
C ILE A 9 -31.25 5.13 -10.38
N THR A 10 -32.48 4.94 -10.86
CA THR A 10 -32.84 5.08 -12.28
C THR A 10 -32.75 6.52 -12.76
N GLU A 11 -33.14 7.47 -11.92
CA GLU A 11 -33.01 8.92 -12.15
C GLU A 11 -31.58 9.41 -11.96
N SER A 12 -30.82 8.77 -11.07
CA SER A 12 -29.46 9.19 -10.73
C SER A 12 -28.44 8.87 -11.84
N ALA A 13 -28.62 7.76 -12.57
CA ALA A 13 -27.68 7.34 -13.60
C ALA A 13 -27.52 8.34 -14.78
N PRO A 14 -28.61 8.86 -15.38
CA PRO A 14 -28.50 9.92 -16.40
C PRO A 14 -27.87 11.21 -15.88
N LEU A 15 -28.18 11.60 -14.64
CA LEU A 15 -27.66 12.83 -14.02
C LEU A 15 -26.13 12.80 -13.83
N VAL A 16 -25.58 11.61 -13.52
CA VAL A 16 -24.15 11.41 -13.29
C VAL A 16 -23.42 10.97 -14.57
N GLY A 17 -24.15 10.74 -15.67
CA GLY A 17 -23.57 10.25 -16.93
C GLY A 17 -22.92 8.87 -16.81
N CYS A 18 -23.36 8.05 -15.86
CA CYS A 18 -22.79 6.74 -15.54
C CYS A 18 -23.83 5.62 -15.75
N SER A 19 -23.37 4.38 -15.94
CA SER A 19 -24.29 3.24 -16.05
C SER A 19 -25.07 3.02 -14.75
N ARG A 20 -26.29 2.48 -14.85
CA ARG A 20 -27.07 2.06 -13.67
C ARG A 20 -26.30 1.10 -12.78
N SER A 21 -25.51 0.17 -13.37
CA SER A 21 -24.68 -0.77 -12.63
C SER A 21 -23.56 -0.10 -11.84
N ALA A 22 -22.93 0.94 -12.38
CA ALA A 22 -21.92 1.72 -11.66
C ALA A 22 -22.55 2.46 -10.46
N VAL A 23 -23.73 3.05 -10.65
CA VAL A 23 -24.47 3.71 -9.57
C VAL A 23 -24.84 2.71 -8.46
N VAL A 24 -25.31 1.52 -8.81
CA VAL A 24 -25.61 0.45 -7.84
C VAL A 24 -24.36 0.02 -7.07
N SER A 25 -23.23 -0.20 -7.77
CA SER A 25 -21.97 -0.62 -7.15
C SER A 25 -21.43 0.44 -6.18
N ILE A 26 -21.47 1.72 -6.56
CA ILE A 26 -21.06 2.83 -5.71
C ILE A 26 -22.01 2.96 -4.51
N HIS A 27 -23.32 2.80 -4.72
CA HIS A 27 -24.31 2.87 -3.64
C HIS A 27 -24.11 1.75 -2.62
N ALA A 28 -23.92 0.52 -3.08
CA ALA A 28 -23.65 -0.63 -2.21
C ALA A 28 -22.33 -0.46 -1.45
N LYS A 29 -21.26 -0.04 -2.12
CA LYS A 29 -19.97 0.23 -1.48
C LYS A 29 -20.10 1.29 -0.39
N TRP A 30 -20.84 2.37 -0.65
CA TRP A 30 -21.06 3.41 0.35
C TRP A 30 -21.90 2.92 1.54
N ILE A 31 -22.93 2.09 1.34
CA ILE A 31 -23.70 1.50 2.45
C ILE A 31 -22.82 0.62 3.34
N ASN A 32 -21.94 -0.17 2.73
CA ASN A 32 -21.11 -1.13 3.46
C ASN A 32 -19.88 -0.48 4.12
N ASP A 33 -19.19 0.39 3.39
CA ASP A 33 -17.89 0.93 3.80
C ASP A 33 -18.00 2.36 4.34
N GLY A 34 -19.14 3.03 4.17
CA GLY A 34 -19.32 4.46 4.46
C GLY A 34 -18.53 5.39 3.53
N ASP A 35 -17.79 4.83 2.56
CA ASP A 35 -16.85 5.55 1.72
C ASP A 35 -17.37 5.69 0.28
N THR A 36 -17.20 6.88 -0.28
CA THR A 36 -17.47 7.18 -1.70
C THR A 36 -16.19 7.23 -2.53
N SER A 37 -15.02 7.11 -1.89
CA SER A 37 -13.74 7.12 -2.56
C SER A 37 -13.54 5.85 -3.39
N SER A 38 -12.91 6.03 -4.54
CA SER A 38 -12.38 4.93 -5.35
C SER A 38 -10.99 4.49 -4.89
N ARG A 39 -10.44 5.08 -3.81
CA ARG A 39 -9.06 4.84 -3.36
C ARG A 39 -8.93 3.39 -2.91
N ARG A 40 -8.05 2.65 -3.57
CA ARG A 40 -7.74 1.27 -3.18
C ARG A 40 -6.60 1.30 -2.16
N GLN A 41 -6.91 0.92 -0.93
CA GLN A 41 -5.90 0.70 0.11
C GLN A 41 -5.41 -0.75 0.03
N GLY A 42 -4.13 -0.99 0.34
CA GLY A 42 -3.58 -2.35 0.39
C GLY A 42 -3.41 -3.03 -0.96
N VAL A 43 -3.41 -2.27 -2.06
CA VAL A 43 -3.09 -2.81 -3.40
C VAL A 43 -1.57 -2.89 -3.60
N GLY A 44 -1.13 -3.96 -4.26
CA GLY A 44 0.27 -4.20 -4.60
C GLY A 44 0.89 -5.38 -3.86
N ARG A 45 2.12 -5.72 -4.25
CA ARG A 45 2.86 -6.84 -3.66
C ARG A 45 3.38 -6.46 -2.27
N PRO A 46 3.16 -7.29 -1.23
CA PRO A 46 3.76 -7.07 0.07
C PRO A 46 5.29 -6.96 0.00
N ARG A 47 5.86 -6.03 0.76
CA ARG A 47 7.32 -5.86 0.84
C ARG A 47 7.95 -7.06 1.56
N VAL A 48 9.09 -7.51 1.04
CA VAL A 48 9.89 -8.59 1.65
C VAL A 48 10.41 -8.16 3.03
N ILE A 49 10.94 -6.93 3.12
CA ILE A 49 11.35 -6.34 4.40
C ILE A 49 10.15 -5.65 5.05
N LYS A 50 9.62 -6.28 6.10
CA LYS A 50 8.59 -5.70 6.97
C LYS A 50 9.19 -4.66 7.92
N GLU A 51 8.34 -3.96 8.65
CA GLU A 51 8.72 -2.88 9.58
C GLU A 51 9.79 -3.28 10.61
N LYS A 52 9.70 -4.47 11.22
CA LYS A 52 10.75 -4.99 12.13
C LYS A 52 12.11 -5.13 11.43
N GLY A 53 12.11 -5.59 10.18
CA GLY A 53 13.29 -5.69 9.34
C GLY A 53 13.87 -4.31 9.00
N ARG A 54 13.02 -3.34 8.65
CA ARG A 54 13.42 -1.94 8.41
C ARG A 54 14.11 -1.34 9.63
N ARG A 55 13.54 -1.50 10.84
CA ARG A 55 14.16 -1.00 12.08
C ARG A 55 15.52 -1.63 12.35
N ARG A 56 15.67 -2.94 12.10
CA ARG A 56 16.96 -3.64 12.23
C ARG A 56 17.98 -3.12 11.22
N LEU A 57 17.59 -2.97 9.95
CA LEU A 57 18.43 -2.43 8.89
C LEU A 57 18.86 -0.98 9.22
N SER A 58 17.95 -0.15 9.75
CA SER A 58 18.26 1.22 10.17
C SER A 58 19.37 1.26 11.22
N ARG A 59 19.29 0.37 12.23
CA ARG A 59 20.31 0.24 13.27
C ARG A 59 21.65 -0.21 12.69
N LEU A 60 21.62 -1.17 11.77
CA LEU A 60 22.81 -1.70 11.11
C LEU A 60 23.57 -0.61 10.33
N VAL A 61 22.85 0.19 9.56
CA VAL A 61 23.41 1.29 8.75
C VAL A 61 23.98 2.39 9.65
N LYS A 62 23.28 2.73 10.74
CA LYS A 62 23.76 3.74 11.71
C LYS A 62 25.08 3.34 12.36
N GLN A 63 25.27 2.05 12.63
CA GLN A 63 26.51 1.50 13.20
C GLN A 63 27.64 1.40 12.16
N ASN A 64 27.30 1.19 10.89
CA ASN A 64 28.26 0.87 9.82
C ASN A 64 28.22 1.88 8.67
N ARG A 65 28.34 3.18 8.98
CA ARG A 65 28.13 4.28 8.00
C ARG A 65 29.02 4.24 6.75
N ARG A 66 30.14 3.52 6.77
CA ARG A 66 31.11 3.43 5.66
C ARG A 66 31.05 2.09 4.91
N GLN A 67 30.20 1.15 5.33
CA GLN A 67 30.11 -0.16 4.68
C GLN A 67 29.33 -0.11 3.37
N THR A 68 29.69 -0.99 2.45
CA THR A 68 28.98 -1.15 1.18
C THR A 68 27.69 -1.93 1.35
N VAL A 69 26.75 -1.78 0.40
CA VAL A 69 25.46 -2.49 0.43
C VAL A 69 25.67 -4.01 0.42
N VAL A 70 26.67 -4.52 -0.32
CA VAL A 70 27.08 -5.93 -0.29
C VAL A 70 27.39 -6.40 1.14
N GLN A 71 28.24 -5.67 1.87
CA GLN A 71 28.63 -6.01 3.24
C GLN A 71 27.43 -5.97 4.20
N LEU A 72 26.61 -4.92 4.09
CA LEU A 72 25.38 -4.79 4.86
C LEU A 72 24.40 -5.93 4.58
N THR A 73 24.37 -6.45 3.36
CA THR A 73 23.50 -7.57 2.96
C THR A 73 23.92 -8.86 3.61
N VAL A 74 25.22 -9.17 3.60
CA VAL A 74 25.76 -10.34 4.30
C VAL A 74 25.44 -10.26 5.80
N GLN A 75 25.71 -9.11 6.42
CA GLN A 75 25.47 -8.91 7.85
C GLN A 75 23.98 -8.92 8.21
N TYR A 76 23.13 -8.32 7.37
CA TYR A 76 21.69 -8.35 7.57
C TYR A 76 21.15 -9.78 7.47
N ASN A 77 21.62 -10.58 6.52
CA ASN A 77 21.17 -11.96 6.31
C ASN A 77 21.67 -12.95 7.37
N ALA A 78 22.68 -12.59 8.17
CA ALA A 78 23.19 -13.42 9.27
C ALA A 78 22.22 -13.60 10.47
N GLY A 79 20.97 -13.14 10.38
CA GLY A 79 20.01 -13.21 11.49
C GLY A 79 18.61 -13.71 11.11
N PRO A 80 17.99 -13.25 10.01
CA PRO A 80 16.66 -13.69 9.58
C PRO A 80 16.72 -15.12 9.04
N SER A 81 15.59 -15.84 9.14
CA SER A 81 15.42 -17.17 8.56
C SER A 81 15.37 -17.16 7.02
N ALA A 82 15.09 -16.00 6.41
CA ALA A 82 15.07 -15.82 4.97
C ALA A 82 16.09 -14.77 4.55
N SER A 83 16.95 -15.12 3.60
CA SER A 83 17.89 -14.18 3.02
C SER A 83 17.19 -13.18 2.11
N VAL A 84 17.77 -11.99 2.00
CA VAL A 84 17.28 -10.89 1.19
C VAL A 84 18.35 -10.49 0.19
N SER A 85 17.94 -10.20 -1.05
CA SER A 85 18.87 -9.76 -2.09
C SER A 85 19.41 -8.35 -1.81
N GLU A 86 20.61 -8.08 -2.30
CA GLU A 86 21.26 -6.77 -2.19
C GLU A 86 20.36 -5.64 -2.74
N LEU A 87 19.75 -5.88 -3.90
CA LEU A 87 18.82 -4.92 -4.52
C LEU A 87 17.63 -4.57 -3.61
N THR A 88 17.12 -5.55 -2.86
CA THR A 88 16.00 -5.32 -1.94
C THR A 88 16.45 -4.47 -0.75
N ILE A 89 17.67 -4.69 -0.24
CA ILE A 89 18.25 -3.84 0.80
C ILE A 89 18.47 -2.43 0.26
N GLN A 90 19.11 -2.27 -0.91
CA GLN A 90 19.34 -0.97 -1.53
C GLN A 90 18.03 -0.18 -1.70
N ARG A 91 16.98 -0.79 -2.26
CA ARG A 91 15.66 -0.16 -2.39
C ARG A 91 15.07 0.28 -1.05
N THR A 92 15.26 -0.54 -0.02
CA THR A 92 14.76 -0.22 1.32
C THR A 92 15.55 0.93 1.92
N LEU A 93 16.87 1.00 1.69
CA LEU A 93 17.71 2.11 2.15
C LEU A 93 17.36 3.45 1.47
N LEU A 94 16.98 3.43 0.19
CA LEU A 94 16.53 4.63 -0.53
C LEU A 94 15.15 5.13 -0.06
N ASP A 95 14.32 4.23 0.45
CA ASP A 95 12.97 4.54 0.96
C ASP A 95 12.94 4.89 2.46
N MET A 96 14.09 4.79 3.15
CA MET A 96 14.24 5.05 4.59
C MET A 96 14.79 6.45 4.85
#